data_AF-H3GY24-F1
#
_entry.id   AF-H3GY24-F1
#
_cell.length_a   1.000
_cell.length_b   1.000
_cell.length_c   1.000
_cell.angle_alpha   90.00
_cell.angle_beta   90.00
_cell.angle_gamma   90.00
#
_symmetry.space_group_name_H-M   'P 1'
#
loop_
_entity.id
_entity.type
_entity.pdbx_description
1 polymer ?
#
loop_
_entity_poly.entity_id
_entity_poly.type
_entity_poly.pdbx_seq_one_letter_code
_entity_poly.pdbx_strand_id
1 'polypeptide(L)'
;MSGGYRLDSDGDVEMSVPQPVYEFITAPKLKSWDQASLGTWTRERQRYVDKIAERCATTGENPERICASVKPCFGVDILAVIARYVLCKSVAEENDIELVAEIEKRCNHLKNAHVPDLDRLFRERLKMNLRIDDCDARILHYFADFDRIIEDNGLTA
;
A
#
# COMPACT_ATOMS: atom_id res chain seq x y z
N MET A 1 27.71 -42.96 11.91
CA MET A 1 28.41 -42.03 12.81
C MET A 1 27.38 -41.46 13.75
N SER A 2 27.39 -41.88 15.01
CA SER A 2 26.36 -41.51 15.99
C SER A 2 26.64 -40.09 16.47
N GLY A 3 25.75 -39.14 16.15
CA GLY A 3 25.84 -37.76 16.64
C GLY A 3 25.44 -37.73 18.12
N GLY A 4 26.42 -37.86 19.02
CA GLY A 4 26.19 -37.76 20.46
C GLY A 4 26.06 -36.29 20.88
N TYR A 5 24.91 -35.93 21.46
CA TYR A 5 24.73 -34.66 22.14
C TYR A 5 25.54 -34.65 23.44
N ARG A 6 26.21 -33.54 23.76
CA ARG A 6 26.85 -33.37 25.08
C ARG A 6 25.76 -33.17 26.12
N LEU A 7 25.92 -33.80 27.27
CA LEU A 7 25.00 -33.67 28.41
C LEU A 7 25.71 -32.90 29.53
N ASP A 8 24.96 -32.10 30.27
CA ASP A 8 25.45 -31.37 31.43
C ASP A 8 25.46 -32.26 32.70
N SER A 9 25.77 -31.63 33.84
CA SER A 9 25.90 -32.31 35.14
C SER A 9 24.60 -32.95 35.63
N ASP A 10 23.47 -32.44 35.14
CA ASP A 10 22.13 -32.88 35.51
C ASP A 10 21.56 -33.89 34.49
N GLY A 11 22.32 -34.19 33.43
CA GLY A 11 21.96 -35.13 32.38
C GLY A 11 21.12 -34.51 31.27
N ASP A 12 20.96 -33.19 31.26
CA ASP A 12 20.25 -32.45 30.22
C ASP A 12 21.19 -32.15 29.05
N VAL A 13 20.63 -31.94 27.85
CA VAL A 13 21.44 -31.62 26.67
C VAL A 13 22.09 -30.24 26.82
N GLU A 14 23.41 -30.20 26.72
CA GLU A 14 24.22 -28.99 26.80
C GLU A 14 23.95 -28.10 25.56
N MET A 15 23.08 -27.11 25.73
CA MET A 15 22.72 -26.13 24.70
C MET A 15 23.84 -25.11 24.48
N SER A 16 24.95 -25.54 23.86
CA SER A 16 26.12 -24.70 23.57
C SER A 16 25.87 -23.63 22.49
N VAL A 17 24.75 -23.73 21.76
CA VAL A 17 24.35 -22.78 20.72
C VAL A 17 23.16 -21.96 21.25
N PRO A 18 23.27 -20.62 21.37
CA PRO A 18 22.13 -19.78 21.68
C PRO A 18 20.99 -20.04 20.68
N GLN A 19 19.77 -20.23 21.18
CA GLN A 19 18.62 -20.40 20.30
C GLN A 19 18.48 -19.15 19.41
N PRO A 20 18.34 -19.30 18.07
CA PRO A 20 18.17 -18.15 17.20
C PRO A 20 16.91 -17.37 17.57
N VAL A 21 17.06 -16.07 17.86
CA VAL A 21 15.91 -15.17 18.01
C VAL A 21 15.41 -14.82 16.62
N TYR A 22 14.26 -15.39 16.24
CA TYR A 22 13.63 -15.05 14.97
C TYR A 22 12.82 -13.76 15.10
N GLU A 23 13.33 -12.66 14.52
CA GLU A 23 12.52 -11.45 14.33
C GLU A 23 11.37 -11.76 13.35
N PHE A 24 10.14 -11.41 13.73
CA PHE A 24 8.99 -11.61 12.85
C PHE A 24 8.97 -10.51 11.77
N ILE A 25 9.40 -10.86 10.55
CA ILE A 25 9.42 -9.91 9.42
C ILE A 25 7.99 -9.80 8.87
N THR A 26 7.36 -8.64 9.05
CA THR A 26 5.97 -8.40 8.61
C THR A 26 5.94 -7.46 7.41
N ALA A 27 5.08 -7.77 6.43
CA ALA A 27 4.87 -6.89 5.29
C ALA A 27 4.16 -5.59 5.74
N PRO A 28 4.60 -4.41 5.28
CA PRO A 28 4.01 -3.15 5.67
C PRO A 28 2.60 -3.00 5.10
N LYS A 29 1.69 -2.45 5.90
CA LYS A 29 0.34 -2.09 5.46
C LYS A 29 0.32 -0.68 4.90
N LEU A 30 -0.41 -0.49 3.80
CA LEU A 30 -0.65 0.82 3.23
C LEU A 30 -1.79 1.51 3.98
N LYS A 31 -1.48 2.61 4.66
CA LYS A 31 -2.43 3.31 5.55
C LYS A 31 -3.41 4.21 4.79
N SER A 32 -2.98 4.76 3.66
CA SER A 32 -3.76 5.68 2.84
C SER A 32 -3.09 5.86 1.47
N TRP A 33 -3.85 6.38 0.51
CA TRP A 33 -3.40 6.62 -0.87
C TRP A 33 -2.78 8.01 -1.10
N ASP A 34 -2.49 8.74 -0.03
CA ASP A 34 -1.76 10.01 -0.12
C ASP A 34 -0.25 9.81 -0.31
N GLN A 35 0.43 10.85 -0.77
CA GLN A 35 1.83 10.79 -1.16
C GLN A 35 2.77 10.42 -0.01
N ALA A 36 2.52 10.91 1.21
CA ALA A 36 3.40 10.65 2.34
C ALA A 36 3.29 9.18 2.77
N SER A 37 2.07 8.63 2.75
CA SER A 37 1.82 7.22 3.01
C SER A 37 2.40 6.31 1.93
N LEU A 38 2.23 6.66 0.65
CA LEU A 38 2.82 5.89 -0.46
C LEU A 38 4.36 5.88 -0.37
N GLY A 39 4.99 7.05 -0.20
CA GLY A 39 6.44 7.14 -0.09
C GLY A 39 7.01 6.47 1.17
N THR A 40 6.26 6.44 2.27
CA THR A 40 6.65 5.69 3.46
C THR A 40 6.51 4.19 3.24
N TRP A 41 5.38 3.75 2.68
CA TRP A 41 5.14 2.34 2.38
C TRP A 41 6.17 1.78 1.40
N THR A 42 6.52 2.49 0.32
CA THR A 42 7.53 2.03 -0.65
C THR A 42 8.89 1.80 0.02
N ARG A 43 9.31 2.70 0.92
CA ARG A 43 10.57 2.55 1.67
C ARG A 43 10.52 1.38 2.66
N GLU A 44 9.41 1.24 3.39
CA GLU A 44 9.21 0.11 4.31
C GLU A 44 9.12 -1.23 3.56
N ARG A 45 8.50 -1.23 2.38
CA ARG A 45 8.34 -2.40 1.52
C ARG A 45 9.69 -2.85 0.97
N GLN A 46 10.55 -1.93 0.56
CA GLN A 46 11.91 -2.26 0.15
C GLN A 46 12.69 -2.92 1.30
N ARG A 47 12.67 -2.31 2.49
CA ARG A 47 13.34 -2.89 3.69
C ARG A 47 12.80 -4.28 4.03
N TYR A 48 11.49 -4.48 3.88
CA TYR A 48 10.88 -5.79 4.07
C TYR A 48 11.42 -6.82 3.08
N VAL A 49 11.46 -6.50 1.78
CA VAL A 49 11.98 -7.40 0.74
C VAL A 49 13.45 -7.72 0.97
N ASP A 50 14.27 -6.73 1.33
CA ASP A 50 15.70 -6.92 1.62
C ASP A 50 15.90 -7.89 2.80
N LYS A 51 15.14 -7.72 3.89
CA LYS A 51 15.18 -8.64 5.04
C LYS A 51 14.72 -10.06 4.67
N ILE A 52 13.71 -10.21 3.82
CA ILE A 52 13.27 -11.52 3.33
C ILE A 52 14.36 -12.17 2.48
N ALA A 53 15.00 -11.42 1.58
CA ALA A 53 16.08 -11.91 0.74
C ALA A 53 17.29 -12.41 1.57
N GLU A 54 17.67 -11.66 2.62
CA GLU A 54 18.74 -12.06 3.55
C GLU A 54 18.41 -13.38 4.28
N ARG A 55 17.17 -13.51 4.76
CA ARG A 55 16.70 -14.76 5.38
C ARG A 55 16.74 -15.92 4.38
N CYS A 56 16.19 -15.72 3.20
CA CYS A 56 16.15 -16.73 2.14
C CYS A 56 17.56 -17.14 1.68
N ALA A 57 18.53 -16.23 1.70
CA ALA A 57 19.94 -16.56 1.42
C ALA A 57 20.53 -17.54 2.46
N THR A 58 20.04 -17.48 3.70
CA THR A 58 20.45 -18.39 4.79
C THR A 58 19.69 -19.72 4.75
N THR A 59 18.39 -19.70 4.42
CA THR A 59 17.52 -20.90 4.43
C THR A 59 17.52 -21.67 3.10
N GLY A 60 17.98 -21.04 2.00
CA GLY A 60 17.89 -21.58 0.65
C GLY A 60 16.50 -21.49 0.01
N GLU A 61 15.58 -20.74 0.62
CA GLU A 61 14.23 -20.54 0.10
C GLU A 61 14.21 -19.55 -1.08
N ASN A 62 13.16 -19.58 -1.90
CA ASN A 62 13.00 -18.61 -2.98
C ASN A 62 12.32 -17.33 -2.45
N PRO A 63 12.99 -16.16 -2.46
CA PRO A 63 12.46 -14.93 -1.90
C PRO A 63 11.19 -14.42 -2.59
N GLU A 64 11.02 -14.66 -3.90
CA GLU A 64 9.81 -14.25 -4.63
C GLU A 64 8.57 -15.02 -4.17
N ARG A 65 8.76 -16.29 -3.78
CA ARG A 65 7.69 -17.12 -3.22
C ARG A 65 7.36 -16.80 -1.77
N ILE A 66 8.34 -16.33 -1.01
CA ILE A 66 8.22 -16.03 0.43
C ILE A 66 7.71 -14.60 0.66
N CYS A 67 8.06 -13.66 -0.21
CA CYS A 67 7.57 -12.28 -0.12
C CYS A 67 6.04 -12.24 -0.16
N ALA A 68 5.45 -11.55 0.81
CA ALA A 68 4.01 -11.37 0.87
C ALA A 68 3.51 -10.63 -0.38
N SER A 69 2.35 -11.03 -0.90
CA SER A 69 1.66 -10.31 -1.97
C SER A 69 1.40 -8.84 -1.59
N VAL A 70 1.34 -7.97 -2.59
CA VAL A 70 1.08 -6.53 -2.46
C VAL A 70 -0.40 -6.27 -2.19
N LYS A 71 -1.31 -6.97 -2.86
CA LYS A 71 -2.77 -6.79 -2.71
C LYS A 71 -3.28 -6.85 -1.26
N PRO A 72 -2.87 -7.82 -0.40
CA PRO A 72 -3.27 -7.84 1.01
C PRO A 72 -2.66 -6.73 1.87
N CYS A 73 -1.68 -5.97 1.37
CA CYS A 73 -1.09 -4.85 2.09
C CYS A 73 -2.04 -3.65 2.16
N PHE A 74 -3.07 -3.62 1.31
CA PHE A 74 -4.09 -2.59 1.30
C PHE A 74 -5.18 -2.90 2.32
N GLY A 75 -5.68 -1.85 2.99
CA GLY A 75 -6.99 -1.93 3.66
C GLY A 75 -8.09 -2.19 2.63
N VAL A 76 -9.11 -2.97 3.00
CA VAL A 76 -10.20 -3.37 2.09
C VAL A 76 -10.88 -2.14 1.46
N ASP A 77 -11.13 -1.11 2.26
CA ASP A 77 -11.78 0.13 1.79
C ASP A 77 -10.90 0.91 0.83
N ILE A 78 -9.60 0.99 1.11
CA ILE A 78 -8.62 1.69 0.28
C ILE A 78 -8.49 0.99 -1.07
N LEU A 79 -8.36 -0.33 -1.06
CA LEU A 79 -8.27 -1.13 -2.29
C LEU A 79 -9.52 -0.98 -3.15
N ALA A 80 -10.71 -0.98 -2.54
CA ALA A 80 -11.97 -0.81 -3.26
C ALA A 80 -12.08 0.57 -3.94
N VAL A 81 -11.64 1.64 -3.27
CA VAL A 81 -11.62 2.99 -3.84
C VAL A 81 -10.61 3.07 -5.00
N ILE A 82 -9.41 2.53 -4.83
CA ILE A 82 -8.37 2.59 -5.88
C ILE A 82 -8.77 1.75 -7.09
N ALA A 83 -9.24 0.52 -6.88
CA ALA A 83 -9.71 -0.35 -7.97
C ALA A 83 -10.80 0.36 -8.80
N ARG A 84 -11.77 0.98 -8.11
CA ARG A 84 -12.88 1.67 -8.78
C ARG A 84 -12.44 2.94 -9.51
N TYR A 85 -11.72 3.83 -8.85
CA TYR A 85 -11.52 5.21 -9.33
C TYR A 85 -10.17 5.45 -9.99
N VAL A 86 -9.16 4.62 -9.71
CA VAL A 86 -7.81 4.78 -10.27
C VAL A 86 -7.57 3.75 -11.37
N LEU A 87 -7.92 2.48 -11.10
CA LEU A 87 -7.62 1.37 -12.00
C LEU A 87 -8.78 1.04 -12.95
N CYS A 88 -9.99 1.54 -12.62
CA CYS A 88 -11.23 1.30 -13.37
C CYS A 88 -11.53 -0.19 -13.60
N LYS A 89 -11.23 -1.02 -12.61
CA LYS A 89 -11.39 -2.49 -12.62
C LYS A 89 -12.02 -2.98 -11.32
N SER A 90 -12.42 -4.25 -11.29
CA SER A 90 -12.88 -4.88 -10.06
C SER A 90 -11.70 -5.31 -9.18
N VAL A 91 -11.89 -5.30 -7.86
CA VAL A 91 -10.88 -5.76 -6.90
C VAL A 91 -10.42 -7.21 -7.18
N ALA A 92 -11.27 -8.04 -7.80
CA ALA A 92 -10.92 -9.42 -8.13
C ALA A 92 -9.86 -9.51 -9.24
N GLU A 93 -9.91 -8.61 -10.22
CA GLU A 93 -9.03 -8.58 -11.40
C GLU A 93 -7.63 -8.02 -11.09
N GLU A 94 -7.49 -7.33 -9.95
CA GLU A 94 -6.22 -6.71 -9.55
C GLU A 94 -5.12 -7.73 -9.26
N ASN A 95 -3.95 -7.49 -9.86
CA ASN A 95 -2.73 -8.24 -9.61
C ASN A 95 -1.62 -7.36 -9.03
N ASP A 96 -0.63 -7.97 -8.39
CA ASP A 96 0.44 -7.26 -7.70
C ASP A 96 1.30 -6.40 -8.63
N ILE A 97 1.47 -6.81 -9.89
CA ILE A 97 2.31 -6.08 -10.86
C ILE A 97 1.65 -4.75 -11.20
N GLU A 98 0.35 -4.75 -11.48
CA GLU A 98 -0.42 -3.54 -11.78
C GLU A 98 -0.47 -2.60 -10.56
N LEU A 99 -0.68 -3.14 -9.37
CA LEU A 99 -0.71 -2.36 -8.13
C LEU A 99 0.63 -1.67 -7.86
N VAL A 100 1.76 -2.38 -8.04
CA VAL A 100 3.10 -1.80 -7.87
C VAL A 100 3.35 -0.71 -8.92
N ALA A 101 3.02 -0.97 -10.18
CA ALA A 101 3.19 -0.01 -11.26
C ALA A 101 2.43 1.30 -10.99
N GLU A 102 1.19 1.22 -10.48
CA GLU A 102 0.41 2.42 -10.16
C GLU A 102 0.96 3.18 -8.94
N ILE A 103 1.45 2.46 -7.91
CA ILE A 103 2.14 3.09 -6.76
C ILE A 103 3.37 3.86 -7.25
N GLU A 104 4.19 3.26 -8.11
CA GLU A 104 5.40 3.89 -8.65
C GLU A 104 5.06 5.09 -9.52
N LYS A 105 4.09 4.94 -10.44
CA LYS A 105 3.58 6.03 -11.27
C LYS A 105 3.13 7.20 -10.41
N ARG A 106 2.33 6.94 -9.36
CA ARG A 106 1.84 7.98 -8.45
C ARG A 106 2.97 8.67 -7.68
N CYS A 107 3.93 7.90 -7.18
CA CYS A 107 5.12 8.42 -6.50
C CYS A 107 5.95 9.35 -7.41
N ASN A 108 5.99 9.08 -8.72
CA ASN A 108 6.77 9.82 -9.70
C ASN A 108 6.03 11.02 -10.31
N HIS A 109 4.72 10.92 -10.53
CA HIS A 109 3.91 11.94 -11.20
C HIS A 109 3.84 13.27 -10.41
N LEU A 110 3.82 13.21 -9.08
CA LEU A 110 3.63 14.40 -8.23
C LEU A 110 4.88 15.28 -8.04
N LYS A 111 6.03 14.91 -8.60
CA LYS A 111 7.25 15.75 -8.52
C LYS A 111 7.25 16.93 -9.50
N ASN A 112 6.31 16.96 -10.46
CA ASN A 112 6.40 17.85 -11.62
C ASN A 112 5.17 18.75 -11.87
N ALA A 113 4.12 18.68 -11.06
CA ALA A 113 2.89 19.45 -11.27
C ALA A 113 2.76 20.60 -10.24
N HIS A 114 2.46 21.81 -10.71
CA HIS A 114 1.98 22.88 -9.85
C HIS A 114 0.59 22.49 -9.35
N VAL A 115 0.48 22.13 -8.07
CA VAL A 115 -0.81 21.78 -7.46
C VAL A 115 -1.43 23.08 -6.93
N PRO A 116 -2.59 23.53 -7.44
CA PRO A 116 -3.31 24.66 -6.84
C PRO A 116 -3.70 24.30 -5.41
N ASP A 117 -3.94 25.30 -4.56
CA ASP A 117 -4.46 25.09 -3.21
C ASP A 117 -5.86 24.44 -3.29
N LEU A 118 -5.89 23.10 -3.29
CA LEU A 118 -7.09 22.28 -3.47
C LEU A 118 -8.06 22.50 -2.31
N ASP A 119 -7.54 22.72 -1.10
CA ASP A 119 -8.37 22.97 0.08
C ASP A 119 -9.15 24.27 -0.06
N ARG A 120 -8.49 25.33 -0.54
CA ARG A 120 -9.18 26.60 -0.85
C ARG A 120 -10.12 26.44 -2.03
N LEU A 121 -9.67 25.79 -3.12
CA LEU A 121 -10.43 25.60 -4.35
C LEU A 121 -11.76 24.88 -4.09
N PHE A 122 -11.73 23.72 -3.43
CA PHE A 122 -12.93 22.95 -3.14
C PHE A 122 -13.83 23.65 -2.13
N ARG A 123 -13.27 24.28 -1.09
CA ARG A 123 -14.05 25.07 -0.11
C ARG A 123 -14.82 26.21 -0.76
N GLU A 124 -14.23 26.88 -1.74
CA GLU A 124 -14.84 28.02 -2.40
C GLU A 124 -15.82 27.59 -3.50
N ARG A 125 -15.43 26.63 -4.34
CA ARG A 125 -16.13 26.29 -5.60
C ARG A 125 -17.02 25.05 -5.53
N LEU A 126 -16.74 24.07 -4.67
CA LEU A 126 -17.51 22.82 -4.60
C LEU A 126 -18.47 22.83 -3.41
N LYS A 127 -19.73 23.19 -3.65
CA LYS A 127 -20.76 23.26 -2.60
C LYS A 127 -22.03 22.56 -3.05
N MET A 128 -22.63 21.80 -2.14
CA MET A 128 -23.92 21.18 -2.39
C MET A 128 -25.00 22.25 -2.60
N ASN A 129 -25.70 22.21 -3.74
CA ASN A 129 -26.77 23.15 -4.02
C ASN A 129 -28.06 22.76 -3.28
N LEU A 130 -28.30 23.39 -2.14
CA LEU A 130 -29.47 23.12 -1.29
C LEU A 130 -30.79 23.63 -1.85
N ARG A 131 -30.78 24.35 -2.99
CA ARG A 131 -32.00 24.80 -3.68
C ARG A 131 -32.60 23.72 -4.58
N ILE A 132 -31.87 22.64 -4.83
CA ILE A 132 -32.38 21.48 -5.56
C ILE A 132 -33.12 20.59 -4.55
N ASP A 133 -34.44 20.50 -4.71
CA ASP A 133 -35.30 19.75 -3.80
C ASP A 133 -35.16 18.23 -4.00
N ASP A 134 -34.97 17.80 -5.25
CA ASP A 134 -34.77 16.39 -5.60
C ASP A 134 -33.38 15.90 -5.15
N CYS A 135 -33.37 14.87 -4.30
CA CYS A 135 -32.14 14.36 -3.69
C CYS A 135 -31.15 13.81 -4.73
N ASP A 136 -31.64 13.05 -5.70
CA ASP A 136 -30.80 12.39 -6.70
C ASP A 136 -30.19 13.43 -7.64
N ALA A 137 -31.00 14.36 -8.16
CA ALA A 137 -30.54 15.47 -8.98
C ALA A 137 -29.53 16.34 -8.24
N ARG A 138 -29.73 16.56 -6.93
CA ARG A 138 -28.80 17.35 -6.11
C ARG A 138 -27.44 16.68 -5.98
N ILE A 139 -27.41 15.36 -5.72
CA ILE A 139 -26.16 14.58 -5.62
C ILE A 139 -25.45 14.56 -6.97
N LEU A 140 -26.18 14.29 -8.05
CA LEU A 140 -25.62 14.26 -9.41
C LEU A 140 -25.06 15.63 -9.82
N HIS A 141 -25.73 16.72 -9.47
CA HIS A 141 -25.22 18.08 -9.73
C HIS A 141 -23.91 18.34 -8.99
N TYR A 142 -23.77 17.87 -7.75
CA TYR A 142 -22.53 18.02 -6.98
C TYR A 142 -21.35 17.28 -7.65
N PHE A 143 -21.57 16.07 -8.14
CA PHE A 143 -20.52 15.33 -8.87
C PHE A 143 -20.21 15.97 -10.23
N ALA A 144 -21.21 16.48 -10.94
CA ALA A 144 -20.98 17.22 -12.18
C ALA A 144 -20.16 18.50 -11.94
N ASP A 145 -20.39 19.22 -10.84
CA ASP A 145 -19.57 20.38 -10.48
C ASP A 145 -18.15 19.99 -10.08
N PHE A 146 -17.97 18.85 -9.42
CA PHE A 146 -16.64 18.28 -9.14
C PHE A 146 -15.90 18.01 -10.46
N ASP A 147 -16.51 17.31 -11.41
CA ASP A 147 -15.88 16.99 -12.70
C ASP A 147 -15.47 18.27 -13.46
N ARG A 148 -16.35 19.28 -13.51
CA ARG A 148 -16.02 20.59 -14.10
C ARG A 148 -14.84 21.28 -13.41
N ILE A 149 -14.76 21.23 -12.08
CA ILE A 149 -13.64 21.81 -11.33
C ILE A 149 -12.34 21.08 -11.68
N ILE A 150 -12.36 19.76 -11.82
CA ILE A 150 -11.19 18.97 -12.22
C ILE A 150 -10.73 19.37 -13.63
N GLU A 151 -11.66 19.46 -14.59
CA GLU A 151 -11.38 19.87 -15.98
C GLU A 151 -10.83 21.30 -16.06
N ASP A 152 -11.50 22.27 -15.45
CA ASP A 152 -11.13 23.69 -15.44
C ASP A 152 -9.71 23.95 -14.91
N ASN A 153 -9.25 23.11 -13.99
CA ASN A 153 -7.97 23.28 -13.30
C ASN A 153 -6.90 22.29 -13.79
N GLY A 154 -7.18 21.51 -14.84
CA GLY A 154 -6.24 20.52 -15.38
C GLY A 154 -5.80 19.48 -14.35
N LEU A 155 -6.67 19.13 -13.40
CA LEU A 155 -6.39 18.17 -12.32
C LEU A 155 -6.58 16.71 -12.75
N THR A 156 -6.56 16.46 -14.07
CA THR A 156 -6.68 15.14 -14.67
C THR A 156 -5.44 14.31 -14.37
N ALA A 157 -5.63 13.09 -13.85
CA ALA A 157 -4.56 12.15 -13.49
C ALA A 157 -3.82 11.55 -14.71
#